data_AF-A0A5D3F7V3-F1
#
_entry.id   AF-A0A5D3F7V3-F1
#
_cell.length_a   1.000
_cell.length_b   1.000
_cell.length_c   1.000
_cell.angle_alpha   90.00
_cell.angle_beta   90.00
_cell.angle_gamma   90.00
#
_symmetry.space_group_name_H-M   'P 1'
#
loop_
_entity.id
_entity.type
_entity.pdbx_description
1 polymer ?
#
loop_
_entity_poly.entity_id
_entity_poly.type
_entity_poly.pdbx_seq_one_letter_code
_entity_poly.pdbx_strand_id
1 'polypeptide(L)'
;MSAQPIHEEPDDRDPQVIHDRLPESVRAKFLTEYHAAVDRSHDLSGYRELRELLKTWSVLAAAYAKPDFHQRYQDVRDGVGEYVSMDEVFSRHEA
;
A
#
# COMPACT_ATOMS: atom_id res chain seq x y z
N MET A 1 2.88 -27.42 -30.63
CA MET A 1 2.57 -26.84 -29.30
C MET A 1 2.50 -25.33 -29.48
N SER A 2 1.34 -24.72 -29.27
CA SER A 2 1.18 -23.26 -29.28
C SER A 2 1.22 -22.76 -27.85
N ALA A 3 2.21 -21.94 -27.50
CA ALA A 3 2.22 -21.21 -26.25
C ALA A 3 1.17 -20.09 -26.34
N GLN A 4 0.11 -20.18 -25.54
CA GLN A 4 -0.79 -19.05 -25.36
C GLN A 4 -0.06 -18.00 -24.52
N PRO A 5 -0.09 -16.71 -24.90
CA PRO A 5 0.53 -15.67 -24.12
C PRO A 5 -0.16 -15.59 -22.76
N ILE A 6 0.62 -15.79 -21.70
CA ILE A 6 0.19 -15.52 -20.33
C ILE A 6 0.09 -13.99 -20.25
N HIS A 7 -1.11 -13.47 -20.03
CA HIS A 7 -1.25 -12.07 -19.62
C HIS A 7 -0.70 -12.01 -18.19
N GLU A 8 0.57 -11.63 -18.05
CA GLU A 8 1.14 -11.35 -16.73
C GLU A 8 0.49 -10.06 -16.22
N GLU A 9 -0.35 -10.20 -15.18
CA GLU A 9 -0.84 -9.02 -14.48
C GLU A 9 0.35 -8.25 -13.91
N PRO A 10 0.36 -6.90 -14.00
CA PRO A 10 1.44 -6.09 -13.45
C PRO A 10 1.65 -6.37 -11.97
N ASP A 11 2.90 -6.50 -11.52
CA ASP A 11 3.19 -6.69 -10.09
C ASP A 11 2.75 -5.44 -9.32
N ASP A 12 1.81 -5.61 -8.39
CA ASP A 12 1.33 -4.54 -7.50
C ASP A 12 2.45 -3.91 -6.65
N ARG A 13 3.57 -4.62 -6.48
CA ARG A 13 4.76 -4.13 -5.75
C ARG A 13 5.81 -3.49 -6.65
N ASP A 14 5.58 -3.46 -7.96
CA ASP A 14 6.42 -2.71 -8.89
C ASP A 14 6.38 -1.22 -8.50
N PRO A 15 7.54 -0.57 -8.25
CA PRO A 15 7.60 0.84 -7.90
C PRO A 15 6.87 1.76 -8.89
N GLN A 16 6.89 1.43 -10.18
CA GLN A 16 6.21 2.19 -11.23
C GLN A 16 4.68 2.03 -11.12
N VAL A 17 4.20 0.80 -10.92
CA VAL A 17 2.76 0.52 -10.72
C VAL A 17 2.24 1.22 -9.48
N ILE A 18 3.00 1.18 -8.37
CA ILE A 18 2.69 1.89 -7.14
C ILE A 18 2.60 3.39 -7.41
N HIS A 19 3.63 3.98 -8.03
CA HIS A 19 3.68 5.41 -8.33
C HIS A 19 2.46 5.88 -9.12
N ASP A 20 2.07 5.13 -10.15
CA ASP A 20 1.00 5.54 -11.07
C ASP A 20 -0.38 5.48 -10.40
N ARG A 21 -0.56 4.57 -9.43
CA ARG A 21 -1.80 4.45 -8.63
C ARG A 21 -1.91 5.47 -7.50
N LEU A 22 -0.80 6.07 -7.07
CA LEU A 22 -0.82 7.07 -6.00
C LEU A 22 -1.35 8.42 -6.49
N PRO A 23 -2.09 9.18 -5.66
CA PRO A 23 -2.41 10.57 -5.94
C PRO A 23 -1.15 11.44 -5.96
N GLU A 24 -1.18 12.52 -6.75
CA GLU A 24 -0.04 13.43 -6.94
C GLU A 24 0.53 13.98 -5.61
N SER A 25 -0.34 14.29 -4.65
CA SER A 25 0.06 14.78 -3.32
C SER A 25 0.91 13.80 -2.52
N VAL A 26 0.78 12.50 -2.80
CA VAL A 26 1.46 11.43 -2.07
C VAL A 26 2.65 10.86 -2.85
N ARG A 27 2.66 10.98 -4.19
CA ARG A 27 3.75 10.52 -5.06
C ARG A 27 5.13 11.05 -4.64
N ALA A 28 5.23 12.33 -4.28
CA ALA A 28 6.50 12.94 -3.87
C ALA A 28 7.09 12.28 -2.59
N LYS A 29 6.21 11.92 -1.64
CA LYS A 29 6.63 11.21 -0.42
C LYS A 29 7.11 9.80 -0.75
N PHE A 30 6.36 9.07 -1.58
CA PHE A 30 6.75 7.74 -2.04
C PHE A 30 8.13 7.76 -2.72
N LEU A 31 8.38 8.69 -3.66
CA LEU A 31 9.67 8.78 -4.35
C LEU A 31 10.82 9.09 -3.39
N THR A 32 10.60 9.97 -2.41
CA THR A 32 11.62 10.29 -1.40
C THR A 32 12.01 9.05 -0.59
N GLU A 33 11.02 8.31 -0.08
CA GLU A 33 11.25 7.09 0.70
C GLU A 33 11.85 5.96 -0.15
N TYR A 34 11.37 5.81 -1.39
CA TYR A 34 11.84 4.82 -2.35
C TYR A 34 13.32 5.02 -2.66
N HIS A 35 13.74 6.23 -3.06
CA HIS A 35 15.15 6.52 -3.34
C HIS A 35 16.03 6.25 -2.11
N ALA A 36 15.61 6.71 -0.93
CA ALA A 36 16.36 6.49 0.30
C ALA A 36 16.51 4.99 0.65
N ALA A 37 15.52 4.15 0.31
CA ALA A 37 15.58 2.71 0.52
C ALA A 37 16.42 2.00 -0.55
N VAL A 38 16.36 2.45 -1.81
CA VAL A 38 17.22 1.95 -2.89
C VAL A 38 18.69 2.18 -2.55
N ASP A 39 19.05 3.37 -2.09
CA ASP A 39 20.43 3.71 -1.66
C ASP A 39 20.95 2.82 -0.53
N ARG A 40 20.06 2.24 0.28
CA ARG A 40 20.40 1.31 1.38
C ARG A 40 20.35 -0.15 0.96
N SER A 41 19.78 -0.48 -0.18
CA SER A 41 19.45 -1.86 -0.59
C SER A 41 20.62 -2.69 -1.11
N HIS A 42 21.86 -2.23 -0.89
CA HIS A 42 23.07 -2.90 -1.38
C HIS A 42 23.43 -4.18 -0.61
N ASP A 43 22.88 -4.36 0.59
CA ASP A 43 23.00 -5.61 1.35
C ASP A 43 21.64 -6.31 1.55
N LEU A 44 21.67 -7.52 2.11
CA LEU A 44 20.47 -8.34 2.31
C LEU A 44 19.46 -7.70 3.29
N SER A 45 19.92 -6.91 4.26
CA SER A 45 19.05 -6.22 5.21
C SER A 45 18.34 -5.06 4.53
N GLY A 46 19.10 -4.22 3.82
CA GLY A 46 18.56 -3.10 3.07
C GLY A 46 17.62 -3.54 1.95
N TYR A 47 17.91 -4.67 1.28
CA TYR A 47 16.98 -5.24 0.31
C TYR A 47 15.66 -5.68 0.96
N ARG A 48 15.70 -6.24 2.17
CA ARG A 48 14.49 -6.58 2.93
C ARG A 48 13.71 -5.34 3.32
N GLU A 49 14.39 -4.28 3.75
CA GLU A 49 13.75 -2.98 4.05
C GLU A 49 13.05 -2.40 2.83
N LEU A 50 13.71 -2.40 1.66
CA LEU A 50 13.11 -1.95 0.40
C LEU A 50 11.85 -2.77 0.07
N ARG A 51 11.88 -4.09 0.25
CA ARG A 51 10.71 -4.95 -0.01
C ARG A 51 9.53 -4.66 0.91
N GLU A 52 9.77 -4.44 2.21
CA GLU A 52 8.69 -4.08 3.13
C GLU A 52 8.14 -2.67 2.87
N LEU A 53 9.00 -1.74 2.44
CA LEU A 53 8.57 -0.42 1.98
C LEU A 53 7.62 -0.54 0.77
N LEU A 54 8.01 -1.27 -0.27
CA LEU A 54 7.19 -1.46 -1.48
C LEU A 54 5.87 -2.17 -1.17
N LYS A 55 5.89 -3.17 -0.30
CA LYS A 55 4.66 -3.84 0.18
C LYS A 55 3.73 -2.88 0.93
N THR A 56 4.28 -1.98 1.74
CA THR A 56 3.46 -1.00 2.48
C THR A 56 2.82 -0.01 1.51
N TRP A 57 3.61 0.50 0.57
CA TRP A 57 3.12 1.43 -0.44
C TRP A 57 2.16 0.79 -1.45
N SER A 58 2.31 -0.49 -1.78
CA SER A 58 1.33 -1.20 -2.64
C SER A 58 -0.05 -1.28 -1.98
N VAL A 59 -0.10 -1.52 -0.67
CA VAL A 59 -1.37 -1.51 0.09
C VAL A 59 -1.99 -0.12 0.10
N LEU A 60 -1.19 0.93 0.32
CA LEU A 60 -1.68 2.31 0.26
C LEU A 60 -2.18 2.68 -1.14
N ALA A 61 -1.44 2.33 -2.19
CA ALA A 61 -1.83 2.56 -3.58
C ALA A 61 -3.17 1.85 -3.92
N ALA A 62 -3.33 0.60 -3.49
CA ALA A 62 -4.58 -0.13 -3.63
C ALA A 62 -5.75 0.52 -2.86
N ALA A 63 -5.47 1.12 -1.70
CA ALA A 63 -6.46 1.85 -0.94
C ALA A 63 -6.87 3.15 -1.68
N TYR A 64 -5.91 3.96 -2.13
CA TYR A 64 -6.19 5.18 -2.89
C TYR A 64 -6.89 4.95 -4.23
N ALA A 65 -6.71 3.78 -4.85
CA ALA A 65 -7.43 3.41 -6.06
C ALA A 65 -8.95 3.19 -5.83
N LYS A 66 -9.40 3.03 -4.58
CA LYS A 66 -10.83 2.91 -4.28
C LYS A 66 -11.52 4.27 -4.34
N PRO A 67 -12.64 4.40 -5.08
CA PRO A 67 -13.31 5.70 -5.29
C PRO A 67 -13.75 6.39 -3.99
N ASP A 68 -14.03 5.62 -2.94
CA ASP A 68 -14.53 6.09 -1.66
C ASP A 68 -13.43 6.24 -0.60
N PHE A 69 -12.17 5.93 -0.92
CA PHE A 69 -11.09 5.97 0.06
C PHE A 69 -10.86 7.36 0.64
N HIS A 70 -10.89 8.40 -0.20
CA HIS A 70 -10.68 9.76 0.29
C HIS A 70 -11.80 10.20 1.25
N GLN A 71 -13.05 9.88 0.90
CA GLN A 71 -14.20 10.16 1.76
C GLN A 71 -14.09 9.40 3.08
N ARG A 72 -13.84 8.08 3.04
CA ARG A 72 -13.67 7.27 4.25
C ARG A 72 -12.50 7.74 5.11
N TYR A 73 -11.41 8.19 4.50
CA TYR A 73 -10.26 8.73 5.23
C TYR A 73 -10.60 10.05 5.94
N GLN A 74 -11.37 10.92 5.28
CA GLN A 74 -11.88 12.15 5.89
C GLN A 74 -12.88 11.84 7.01
N ASP A 75 -13.85 10.94 6.76
CA ASP A 75 -14.82 10.50 7.75
C ASP A 75 -14.10 9.98 9.01
N VAL A 76 -13.06 9.15 8.84
CA VAL A 76 -12.21 8.67 9.94
C VAL A 76 -11.53 9.80 10.70
N ARG A 77 -10.96 10.77 9.98
CA ARG A 77 -10.29 11.94 10.59
C ARG A 77 -11.27 12.82 11.37
N ASP A 78 -12.50 12.93 10.90
CA ASP A 78 -13.54 13.78 11.46
C ASP A 78 -14.37 13.05 12.53
N GLY A 79 -14.02 11.80 12.85
CA GLY A 79 -14.71 10.98 13.85
C GLY A 79 -16.08 10.47 13.39
N VAL A 80 -16.34 10.49 12.08
CA VAL A 80 -17.57 10.07 11.44
C VAL A 80 -17.41 8.62 10.96
N GLY A 81 -18.32 7.73 11.35
CA GLY A 81 -18.28 6.33 10.93
C GLY A 81 -18.66 5.35 12.04
N GLU A 82 -18.92 4.10 11.66
CA GLU A 82 -19.09 3.00 12.60
C GLU A 82 -17.69 2.48 12.97
N TYR A 83 -17.32 2.67 14.23
CA TYR A 83 -16.08 2.15 14.79
C TYR A 83 -16.42 1.04 15.77
N VAL A 84 -15.69 -0.07 15.66
CA VAL A 84 -15.73 -1.11 16.69
C VAL A 84 -14.53 -0.85 17.60
N SER A 85 -14.78 -0.68 18.89
CA SER A 85 -13.68 -0.57 19.87
C SER A 85 -12.83 -1.83 19.82
N MET A 86 -11.51 -1.71 20.07
CA MET A 86 -10.66 -2.90 20.20
C MET A 86 -11.19 -3.85 21.29
N ASP A 87 -11.76 -3.33 22.38
CA ASP A 87 -12.39 -4.13 23.43
C ASP A 87 -13.56 -4.96 22.90
N GLU A 88 -14.34 -4.41 21.97
CA GLU A 88 -15.48 -5.09 21.35
C GLU A 88 -15.01 -6.17 20.35
N VAL A 89 -13.91 -5.92 19.63
CA VAL A 89 -13.27 -6.92 18.75
C VAL A 89 -12.75 -8.11 19.56
N PHE A 90 -12.07 -7.86 20.69
CA PHE A 90 -11.55 -8.92 21.54
C PHE A 90 -12.67 -9.72 22.21
N SER A 91 -13.74 -9.05 22.64
CA SER A 91 -14.91 -9.70 23.25
C SER A 91 -15.67 -10.63 22.29
N ARG A 92 -15.65 -10.36 20.97
CA ARG A 92 -16.26 -11.24 19.95
C ARG A 92 -15.47 -12.52 19.68
N HIS A 93 -14.19 -12.57 20.06
CA HIS A 93 -13.35 -13.74 19.85
C HIS A 93 -13.26 -14.68 21.07
N GLU A 94 -13.85 -14.29 22.20
CA GLU A 94 -13.90 -15.11 23.44
C GLU A 94 -15.29 -15.72 23.71
N ALA A 95 -16.27 -15.57 22.80
CA ALA A 95 -17.61 -16.16 22.87
C ALA A 95 -17.82 -17.25 21.81
#